data_AF-A0A319DDV4-F1
#
_entry.id   AF-A0A319DDV4-F1
#
_cell.length_a   1.000
_cell.length_b   1.000
_cell.length_c   1.000
_cell.angle_alpha   90.00
_cell.angle_beta   90.00
_cell.angle_gamma   90.00
#
_symmetry.space_group_name_H-M   'P 1'
#
loop_
_entity.id
_entity.type
_entity.pdbx_description
1 polymer ?
#
loop_
_entity_poly.entity_id
_entity_poly.type
_entity_poly.pdbx_seq_one_letter_code
_entity_poly.pdbx_strand_id
1 'polypeptide(L)'
;MTSKITGALVDEAIHVRTIAKDVVLSGTYLYPFKGIIYTANHRPLWQPFLSRSGKIISLGLGVTSTMFFFTYVPQAAVMAITSGPLAPVSAALLVLSESSTITTFLARAFVLSDAITDTFDGALIEEGQEALVAQDRQLAPHNAARDAIDRLGKTFKGGLEKVEHPKMLLRSLLLLPLNFIPVVGTAMFVYAQGKKAGPDAHARFFQLKGWSDNQIDKWVEKYRGAYTGFGMASFALEMIPFVSIAFSFTNTVGAALWASDLEKMIE
;
A
#
# COMPACT_ATOMS: atom_id res chain seq x y z
N MET A 1 -30.58 -16.52 -25.09
CA MET A 1 -29.91 -15.94 -23.91
C MET A 1 -28.57 -16.62 -23.63
N THR A 2 -28.50 -17.95 -23.73
CA THR A 2 -27.28 -18.74 -23.48
C THR A 2 -26.07 -18.30 -24.31
N SER A 3 -26.22 -18.03 -25.62
CA SER A 3 -25.09 -17.62 -26.48
C SER A 3 -24.48 -16.25 -26.15
N LYS A 4 -25.26 -15.30 -25.62
CA LYS A 4 -24.76 -14.00 -25.17
C LYS A 4 -23.96 -14.12 -23.87
N ILE A 5 -24.38 -15.04 -22.99
CA ILE A 5 -23.67 -15.35 -21.74
C ILE A 5 -22.36 -16.07 -22.06
N THR A 6 -22.35 -17.03 -22.98
CA THR A 6 -21.10 -17.70 -23.40
C THR A 6 -20.13 -16.73 -24.09
N GLY A 7 -20.63 -15.81 -24.93
CA GLY A 7 -19.80 -14.77 -25.56
C GLY A 7 -19.16 -13.83 -24.54
N ALA A 8 -19.96 -13.32 -23.59
CA ALA A 8 -19.45 -12.45 -22.53
C ALA A 8 -18.41 -13.15 -21.64
N LEU A 9 -18.61 -14.43 -21.31
CA LEU A 9 -17.65 -15.20 -20.52
C LEU A 9 -16.34 -15.46 -21.27
N VAL A 10 -16.39 -15.67 -22.59
CA VAL A 10 -15.21 -15.85 -23.43
C VAL A 10 -14.44 -14.54 -23.58
N ASP A 11 -15.14 -13.43 -23.81
CA ASP A 11 -14.54 -12.09 -23.90
C ASP A 11 -13.88 -11.70 -22.57
N GLU A 12 -14.54 -12.01 -21.44
CA GLU A 12 -14.00 -11.79 -20.11
C GLU A 12 -12.78 -12.69 -19.82
N ALA A 13 -12.80 -13.97 -20.21
CA ALA A 13 -11.66 -14.86 -20.07
C ALA A 13 -10.45 -14.42 -20.93
N ILE A 14 -10.70 -13.93 -22.15
CA ILE A 14 -9.65 -13.36 -23.01
C ILE A 14 -9.09 -12.09 -22.39
N HIS A 15 -9.94 -11.21 -21.86
CA HIS A 15 -9.52 -9.97 -21.21
C HIS A 15 -8.67 -10.25 -19.95
N VAL A 16 -9.10 -11.19 -19.10
CA VAL A 16 -8.34 -11.62 -17.91
C VAL A 16 -6.98 -12.21 -18.31
N ARG A 17 -6.93 -13.02 -19.38
CA ARG A 17 -5.68 -13.61 -19.86
C ARG A 17 -4.71 -12.55 -20.39
N THR A 18 -5.20 -11.54 -21.09
CA THR A 18 -4.38 -10.42 -21.57
C THR A 18 -3.80 -9.63 -20.40
N ILE A 19 -4.64 -9.27 -19.42
CA ILE A 19 -4.17 -8.55 -18.22
C ILE A 19 -3.16 -9.39 -17.43
N ALA A 20 -3.41 -10.69 -17.26
CA ALA A 20 -2.48 -11.57 -16.57
C ALA A 20 -1.14 -11.67 -17.30
N LYS A 21 -1.14 -11.72 -18.64
CA LYS A 21 0.09 -11.65 -19.43
C LYS A 21 0.80 -10.32 -19.25
N ASP A 22 0.09 -9.20 -19.31
CA ASP A 22 0.69 -7.87 -19.15
C ASP A 22 1.31 -7.67 -17.76
N VAL A 23 0.67 -8.22 -16.72
CA VAL A 23 1.20 -8.24 -15.34
C VAL A 23 2.47 -9.09 -15.22
N VAL A 24 2.49 -10.26 -15.86
CA VAL A 24 3.69 -11.14 -15.82
C VAL A 24 4.82 -10.52 -16.63
N LEU A 25 4.51 -9.98 -17.81
CA LEU A 25 5.49 -9.38 -18.71
C LEU A 25 6.07 -8.07 -18.17
N SER A 26 5.32 -7.31 -17.36
CA SER A 26 5.83 -6.07 -16.77
C SER A 26 6.96 -6.30 -15.76
N GLY A 27 7.01 -7.48 -15.12
CA GLY A 27 8.00 -7.80 -14.07
C GLY A 27 7.88 -6.94 -12.80
N THR A 28 6.89 -6.04 -12.73
CA THR A 28 6.83 -5.01 -11.68
C THR A 28 6.41 -5.55 -10.32
N TYR A 29 5.80 -6.72 -10.28
CA TYR A 29 5.49 -7.46 -9.06
C TYR A 29 6.75 -7.84 -8.25
N LEU A 30 7.95 -7.73 -8.84
CA LEU A 30 9.23 -7.95 -8.15
C LEU A 30 9.67 -6.73 -7.31
N TYR A 31 9.25 -5.51 -7.65
CA TYR A 31 9.71 -4.30 -6.95
C TYR A 31 9.34 -4.25 -5.46
N PRO A 32 8.16 -4.69 -5.01
CA PRO A 32 7.88 -4.79 -3.57
C PRO A 32 8.91 -5.64 -2.82
N PHE A 33 9.34 -6.76 -3.41
CA PHE A 33 10.38 -7.62 -2.83
C PHE A 33 11.77 -6.99 -2.92
N LYS A 34 12.09 -6.32 -4.05
CA LYS A 34 13.32 -5.52 -4.16
C LYS A 34 13.36 -4.45 -3.07
N GLY A 35 12.24 -3.80 -2.78
CA GLY A 35 12.11 -2.81 -1.72
C GLY A 35 12.47 -3.37 -0.35
N ILE A 36 12.02 -4.59 -0.01
CA ILE A 36 12.42 -5.26 1.25
C ILE A 36 13.94 -5.44 1.32
N ILE A 37 14.53 -6.02 0.27
CA ILE A 37 15.97 -6.30 0.21
C ILE A 37 16.77 -4.99 0.23
N TYR A 38 16.31 -3.98 -0.51
CA TYR A 38 16.97 -2.68 -0.61
C TYR A 38 16.94 -1.96 0.74
N THR A 39 15.78 -1.86 1.39
CA THR A 39 15.66 -1.28 2.72
C THR A 39 16.55 -2.02 3.72
N ALA A 40 16.60 -3.36 3.69
CA ALA A 40 17.46 -4.12 4.59
C ALA A 40 18.95 -3.77 4.44
N ASN A 41 19.39 -3.38 3.23
CA ASN A 41 20.77 -3.01 2.93
C ASN A 41 21.05 -1.50 3.10
N HIS A 42 20.03 -0.63 3.11
CA HIS A 42 20.19 0.82 3.25
C HIS A 42 19.64 1.31 4.59
N ARG A 43 20.53 1.41 5.59
CA ARG A 43 20.19 1.84 6.95
C ARG A 43 19.48 3.20 7.06
N PRO A 44 19.82 4.24 6.26
CA PRO A 44 19.14 5.53 6.34
C PRO A 44 17.62 5.41 6.16
N LEU A 45 17.15 4.51 5.29
CA LEU A 45 15.73 4.31 5.00
C LEU A 45 14.93 3.76 6.20
N TRP A 46 15.58 3.34 7.29
CA TRP A 46 14.90 2.89 8.51
C TRP A 46 14.48 4.06 9.40
N GLN A 47 15.13 5.21 9.26
CA GLN A 47 14.90 6.37 10.11
C GLN A 47 13.45 6.88 10.06
N PRO A 48 12.79 7.04 8.89
CA PRO A 48 11.40 7.47 8.84
C PRO A 48 10.47 6.52 9.62
N PHE A 49 10.64 5.21 9.47
CA PHE A 49 9.88 4.21 10.22
C PHE A 49 10.15 4.27 11.73
N LEU A 50 11.42 4.24 12.13
CA LEU A 50 11.82 4.25 13.54
C LEU A 50 11.39 5.52 14.26
N SER A 51 11.43 6.68 13.60
CA SER A 51 10.99 7.97 14.15
C SER A 51 9.49 8.01 14.49
N ARG A 52 8.70 7.12 13.89
CA ARG A 52 7.24 7.02 14.10
C ARG A 52 6.84 5.84 14.97
N SER A 53 7.76 4.90 15.23
CA SER A 53 7.51 3.68 16.02
C SER A 53 6.80 3.94 17.35
N GLY A 54 7.27 4.92 18.14
CA GLY A 54 6.66 5.26 19.43
C GLY A 54 5.19 5.68 19.31
N LYS A 55 4.85 6.51 18.31
CA LYS A 55 3.45 6.93 18.04
C LYS A 55 2.59 5.75 17.58
N ILE A 56 3.14 4.88 16.73
CA ILE A 56 2.46 3.68 16.23
C ILE A 56 2.17 2.71 17.37
N ILE A 57 3.14 2.46 18.24
CA ILE A 57 3.00 1.58 19.41
C ILE A 57 1.94 2.15 20.37
N SER A 58 2.01 3.44 20.69
CA SER A 58 1.03 4.09 21.55
C SER A 58 -0.39 4.01 20.97
N LEU A 59 -0.56 4.30 19.68
CA LEU A 59 -1.82 4.15 18.98
C LEU A 59 -2.33 2.71 18.99
N GLY A 60 -1.45 1.74 18.72
CA GLY A 60 -1.77 0.32 18.74
C GLY A 60 -2.26 -0.17 20.10
N LEU A 61 -1.56 0.22 21.18
CA LEU A 61 -1.95 -0.11 22.55
C LEU A 61 -3.30 0.53 22.91
N GLY A 62 -3.53 1.79 22.54
CA GLY A 62 -4.78 2.49 22.81
C GLY A 62 -5.98 1.87 22.10
N VAL A 63 -5.84 1.58 20.79
CA VAL A 63 -6.88 0.92 20.00
C VAL A 63 -7.16 -0.49 20.52
N THR A 64 -6.10 -1.28 20.73
CA THR A 64 -6.24 -2.67 21.20
C THR A 64 -6.93 -2.73 22.56
N SER A 65 -6.51 -1.90 23.52
CA SER A 65 -7.13 -1.86 24.85
C SER A 65 -8.61 -1.47 24.77
N THR A 66 -8.96 -0.49 23.94
CA THR A 66 -10.34 -0.05 23.73
C THR A 66 -11.18 -1.17 23.11
N MET A 67 -10.68 -1.82 22.06
CA MET A 67 -11.35 -2.94 21.40
C MET A 67 -11.58 -4.10 22.37
N PHE A 68 -10.55 -4.53 23.11
CA PHE A 68 -10.69 -5.58 24.12
C PHE A 68 -11.71 -5.21 25.21
N PHE A 69 -11.76 -3.96 25.65
CA PHE A 69 -12.72 -3.53 26.65
C PHE A 69 -14.18 -3.63 26.15
N PHE A 70 -14.44 -3.18 24.91
CA PHE A 70 -15.81 -3.10 24.39
C PHE A 70 -16.30 -4.37 23.67
N THR A 71 -15.42 -5.07 22.94
CA THR A 71 -15.85 -6.13 22.02
C THR A 71 -15.54 -7.53 22.52
N TYR A 72 -14.49 -7.74 23.32
CA TYR A 72 -14.04 -9.10 23.71
C TYR A 72 -15.12 -9.93 24.39
N VAL A 73 -15.77 -9.40 25.43
CA VAL A 73 -16.79 -10.16 26.19
C VAL A 73 -18.01 -10.48 25.33
N PRO A 74 -18.65 -9.50 24.63
CA PRO A 74 -19.73 -9.81 23.68
C PRO A 74 -19.32 -10.83 22.61
N GLN A 75 -18.13 -10.70 22.05
CA GLN A 75 -17.62 -11.52 20.95
C GLN A 75 -17.28 -12.95 21.40
N ALA A 76 -16.70 -13.11 22.59
CA ALA A 76 -16.49 -14.40 23.22
C ALA A 76 -17.82 -15.09 23.56
N ALA A 77 -18.84 -14.35 23.98
CA ALA A 77 -20.17 -14.89 24.26
C ALA A 77 -20.84 -15.42 22.98
N VAL A 78 -20.78 -14.68 21.87
CA VAL A 78 -21.28 -15.16 20.56
C VAL A 78 -20.49 -16.40 20.11
N MET A 79 -19.16 -16.35 20.19
CA MET A 79 -18.32 -17.49 19.79
C MET A 79 -18.46 -18.71 20.70
N ALA A 80 -18.90 -18.57 21.94
CA ALA A 80 -19.15 -19.71 22.82
C ALA A 80 -20.23 -20.63 22.23
N ILE A 81 -21.17 -20.07 21.46
CA ILE A 81 -22.24 -20.82 20.79
C ILE A 81 -21.68 -21.64 19.61
N THR A 82 -20.76 -21.07 18.83
CA THR A 82 -20.25 -21.67 17.59
C THR A 82 -19.01 -22.53 17.79
N SER A 83 -18.11 -22.09 18.68
CA SER A 83 -16.73 -22.55 18.81
C SER A 83 -16.46 -23.21 20.16
N GLY A 84 -17.44 -23.21 21.07
CA GLY A 84 -17.39 -23.94 22.34
C GLY A 84 -16.23 -23.49 23.25
N PRO A 85 -15.47 -24.41 23.87
CA PRO A 85 -14.41 -24.08 24.82
C PRO A 85 -13.28 -23.20 24.26
N LEU A 86 -13.08 -23.17 22.94
CA LEU A 86 -12.06 -22.34 22.28
C LEU A 86 -12.53 -20.91 21.99
N ALA A 87 -13.77 -20.56 22.35
CA ALA A 87 -14.34 -19.25 22.10
C ALA A 87 -13.54 -18.07 22.68
N PRO A 88 -13.01 -18.13 23.92
CA PRO A 88 -12.21 -17.03 24.46
C PRO A 88 -10.95 -16.76 23.63
N VAL A 89 -10.26 -17.83 23.19
CA VAL A 89 -9.05 -17.71 22.37
C VAL A 89 -9.39 -17.19 20.98
N SER A 90 -10.45 -17.72 20.36
CA SER A 90 -10.90 -17.29 19.03
C SER A 90 -11.35 -15.82 19.04
N ALA A 91 -12.03 -15.40 20.11
CA ALA A 91 -12.40 -14.01 20.34
C ALA A 91 -11.19 -13.12 20.51
N ALA A 92 -10.21 -13.51 21.32
CA ALA A 92 -8.99 -12.72 21.48
C ALA A 92 -8.26 -12.53 20.14
N LEU A 93 -8.12 -13.58 19.33
CA LEU A 93 -7.46 -13.49 18.02
C LEU A 93 -8.22 -12.58 17.04
N LEU A 94 -9.56 -12.69 17.01
CA LEU A 94 -10.37 -11.86 16.12
C LEU A 94 -10.32 -10.38 16.54
N VAL A 95 -10.44 -10.08 17.84
CA VAL A 95 -10.29 -8.73 18.39
C VAL A 95 -8.91 -8.16 18.08
N LEU A 96 -7.84 -8.96 18.20
CA LEU A 96 -6.48 -8.53 17.83
C LEU A 96 -6.37 -8.20 16.33
N SER A 97 -6.96 -9.01 15.46
CA SER A 97 -6.96 -8.78 14.02
C SER A 97 -7.73 -7.51 13.64
N GLU A 98 -8.91 -7.31 14.23
CA GLU A 98 -9.74 -6.11 14.04
C GLU A 98 -9.01 -4.86 14.56
N SER A 99 -8.41 -4.96 15.75
CA SER A 99 -7.59 -3.88 16.33
C SER A 99 -6.42 -3.52 15.43
N SER A 100 -5.67 -4.50 14.93
CA SER A 100 -4.54 -4.28 14.02
C SER A 100 -4.99 -3.57 12.73
N THR A 101 -6.15 -3.94 12.20
CA THR A 101 -6.72 -3.30 11.01
C THR A 101 -7.05 -1.83 11.28
N ILE A 102 -7.71 -1.53 12.41
CA ILE A 102 -8.04 -0.16 12.82
C ILE A 102 -6.76 0.65 13.09
N THR A 103 -5.79 0.09 13.82
CA THR A 103 -4.51 0.74 14.09
C THR A 103 -3.77 1.06 12.79
N THR A 104 -3.72 0.12 11.84
CA THR A 104 -3.08 0.34 10.54
C THR A 104 -3.75 1.47 9.77
N PHE A 105 -5.08 1.49 9.74
CA PHE A 105 -5.85 2.55 9.09
C PHE A 105 -5.57 3.92 9.72
N LEU A 106 -5.65 4.03 11.05
CA LEU A 106 -5.39 5.28 11.76
C LEU A 106 -3.93 5.73 11.66
N ALA A 107 -2.97 4.80 11.72
CA ALA A 107 -1.56 5.10 11.57
C ALA A 107 -1.29 5.70 10.19
N ARG A 108 -1.84 5.11 9.11
CA ARG A 108 -1.71 5.64 7.76
C ARG A 108 -2.31 7.03 7.61
N ALA A 109 -3.49 7.25 8.18
CA ALA A 109 -4.20 8.52 8.07
C ALA A 109 -3.51 9.68 8.81
N PHE A 110 -2.93 9.41 9.99
CA PHE A 110 -2.49 10.48 10.91
C PHE A 110 -1.01 10.48 11.28
N VAL A 111 -0.31 9.36 11.13
CA VAL A 111 1.06 9.19 11.68
C VAL A 111 2.09 8.98 10.57
N LEU A 112 1.71 8.30 9.48
CA LEU A 112 2.66 7.78 8.50
C LEU A 112 2.79 8.65 7.23
N SER A 113 1.85 9.53 6.91
CA SER A 113 1.81 10.24 5.61
C SER A 113 3.13 10.95 5.26
N ASP A 114 3.66 11.73 6.20
CA ASP A 114 4.95 12.41 6.01
C ASP A 114 6.10 11.38 5.93
N ALA A 115 6.06 10.35 6.77
CA ALA A 115 7.12 9.35 6.83
C ALA A 115 7.20 8.48 5.57
N ILE A 116 6.08 8.12 4.92
CA ILE A 116 6.15 7.42 3.63
C ILE A 116 6.64 8.37 2.54
N THR A 117 6.28 9.66 2.59
CA THR A 117 6.80 10.66 1.63
C THR A 117 8.31 10.80 1.78
N ASP A 118 8.82 10.90 3.01
CA ASP A 118 10.25 10.94 3.32
C ASP A 118 10.98 9.66 2.88
N THR A 119 10.32 8.51 3.04
CA THR A 119 10.87 7.22 2.60
C THR A 119 10.99 7.13 1.09
N PHE A 120 9.97 7.62 0.37
CA PHE A 120 9.96 7.64 -1.10
C PHE A 120 11.04 8.58 -1.64
N ASP A 121 11.06 9.82 -1.16
CA ASP A 121 12.03 10.83 -1.59
C ASP A 121 13.47 10.41 -1.22
N GLY A 122 13.67 9.84 -0.03
CA GLY A 122 14.96 9.32 0.40
C GLY A 122 15.48 8.19 -0.49
N ALA A 123 14.62 7.23 -0.83
CA ALA A 123 14.99 6.15 -1.75
C ALA A 123 15.31 6.65 -3.17
N LEU A 124 14.62 7.69 -3.64
CA LEU A 124 14.96 8.34 -4.91
C LEU A 124 16.33 9.02 -4.87
N ILE A 125 16.68 9.69 -3.76
CA ILE A 125 18.00 10.30 -3.59
C ILE A 125 19.11 9.24 -3.57
N GLU A 126 18.91 8.12 -2.87
CA GLU A 126 19.86 7.00 -2.87
C GLU A 126 20.06 6.43 -4.29
N GLU A 127 19.02 6.45 -5.13
CA GLU A 127 19.08 6.07 -6.54
C GLU A 127 19.60 7.17 -7.50
N GLY A 128 20.06 8.30 -6.97
CA GLY A 128 20.63 9.41 -7.75
C GLY A 128 19.60 10.35 -8.39
N GLN A 129 18.31 10.23 -8.05
CA GLN A 129 17.22 11.03 -8.61
C GLN A 129 17.02 12.37 -7.88
N GLU A 130 18.12 13.04 -7.52
CA GLU A 130 18.10 14.28 -6.74
C GLU A 130 17.42 15.42 -7.49
N ALA A 131 17.64 15.51 -8.81
CA ALA A 131 17.05 16.53 -9.67
C ALA A 131 15.51 16.43 -9.71
N LEU A 132 14.97 15.21 -9.64
CA LEU A 132 13.53 14.98 -9.59
C LEU A 132 12.94 15.42 -8.24
N VAL A 133 13.58 15.05 -7.13
CA VAL A 133 13.12 15.41 -5.78
C VAL A 133 13.22 16.91 -5.54
N ALA A 134 14.25 17.57 -6.07
CA ALA A 134 14.47 19.01 -5.94
C ALA A 134 13.35 19.88 -6.56
N GLN A 135 12.51 19.32 -7.45
CA GLN A 135 11.39 20.05 -8.09
C GLN A 135 10.30 20.44 -7.10
N ASP A 136 10.05 19.62 -6.07
CA ASP A 136 8.96 19.81 -5.10
C ASP A 136 9.44 19.80 -3.65
N ARG A 137 10.76 19.69 -3.41
CA ARG A 137 11.33 19.67 -2.06
C ARG A 137 12.68 20.38 -1.97
N GLN A 138 12.91 21.06 -0.85
CA GLN A 138 14.24 21.61 -0.54
C GLN A 138 15.20 20.48 -0.20
N LEU A 139 16.40 20.51 -0.78
CA LEU A 139 17.46 19.56 -0.48
C LEU A 139 18.64 20.27 0.17
N ALA A 140 19.13 19.70 1.27
CA ALA A 140 20.37 20.17 1.89
C ALA A 140 21.57 19.86 0.97
N PRO A 141 22.60 20.73 0.96
CA PRO A 141 23.85 20.48 0.27
C PRO A 141 24.48 19.14 0.69
N HIS A 142 25.14 18.46 -0.25
CA HIS A 142 25.71 17.13 -0.02
C HIS A 142 26.76 17.10 1.11
N ASN A 143 27.44 18.21 1.38
CA ASN A 143 28.42 18.36 2.45
C ASN A 143 27.83 18.70 3.83
N ALA A 144 26.53 19.01 3.91
CA ALA A 144 25.85 19.44 5.13
C ALA A 144 25.00 18.32 5.78
N ALA A 145 24.87 17.16 5.14
CA ALA A 145 24.02 16.06 5.58
C ALA A 145 24.79 14.73 5.59
N ARG A 146 24.36 13.79 6.44
CA ARG A 146 25.06 12.52 6.65
C ARG A 146 24.58 11.40 5.72
N ASP A 147 23.30 11.45 5.32
CA ASP A 147 22.66 10.47 4.45
C ASP A 147 21.51 11.09 3.64
N ALA A 148 20.86 10.30 2.78
CA ALA A 148 19.76 10.78 1.93
C ALA A 148 18.55 11.30 2.71
N ILE A 149 18.25 10.76 3.90
CA ILE A 149 17.10 11.19 4.70
C ILE A 149 17.40 12.52 5.39
N ASP A 150 18.62 12.70 5.91
CA ASP A 150 19.07 13.95 6.51
C ASP A 150 19.12 15.12 5.48
N ARG A 151 19.22 14.80 4.19
CA ARG A 151 19.17 15.80 3.11
C ARG A 151 17.78 16.35 2.84
N LEU A 152 16.73 15.67 3.29
CA LEU A 152 15.36 16.04 3.00
C LEU A 152 14.94 17.25 3.84
N GLY A 153 14.75 18.39 3.17
CA GLY A 153 14.18 19.60 3.77
C GLY A 153 12.65 19.60 3.77
N LYS A 154 12.06 20.80 3.87
CA LYS A 154 10.60 20.99 3.79
C LYS A 154 10.11 20.80 2.35
N THR A 155 8.96 20.16 2.19
CA THR A 155 8.24 20.04 0.92
C THR A 155 7.58 21.37 0.55
N PHE A 156 7.63 21.76 -0.73
CA PHE A 156 7.07 23.04 -1.20
C PHE A 156 5.55 22.99 -1.36
N LYS A 157 4.99 21.86 -1.79
CA LYS A 157 3.56 21.55 -1.71
C LYS A 157 3.31 20.70 -0.47
N GLY A 158 2.29 21.04 0.31
CA GLY A 158 1.90 20.26 1.49
C GLY A 158 1.79 18.78 1.14
N GLY A 159 2.27 17.90 2.03
CA GLY A 159 2.40 16.46 1.79
C GLY A 159 1.16 15.84 1.17
N LEU A 160 1.37 14.85 0.30
CA LEU A 160 0.38 14.10 -0.50
C LEU A 160 -1.04 14.56 -0.22
N GLU A 161 -1.58 15.44 -1.09
CA GLU A 161 -2.95 15.97 -0.98
C GLU A 161 -3.84 14.83 -0.51
N LYS A 162 -4.36 14.97 0.72
CA LYS A 162 -5.17 13.96 1.38
C LYS A 162 -6.20 13.50 0.36
N VAL A 163 -6.05 12.27 -0.13
CA VAL A 163 -7.04 11.69 -1.01
C VAL A 163 -8.32 11.67 -0.20
N GLU A 164 -9.21 12.62 -0.50
CA GLU A 164 -10.49 12.71 0.13
C GLU A 164 -11.25 11.44 -0.25
N HIS A 165 -11.49 10.57 0.72
CA HIS A 165 -12.30 9.36 0.53
C HIS A 165 -13.71 9.50 1.13
N PRO A 166 -14.57 10.47 0.73
CA PRO A 166 -15.99 10.35 1.00
C PRO A 166 -16.62 9.54 -0.14
N LYS A 167 -16.59 8.20 -0.03
CA LYS A 167 -17.57 7.24 -0.63
C LYS A 167 -17.18 5.75 -0.51
N MET A 168 -16.35 5.36 0.45
CA MET A 168 -15.90 3.96 0.58
C MET A 168 -16.85 3.01 1.34
N LEU A 169 -18.05 3.45 1.74
CA LEU A 169 -19.01 2.60 2.46
C LEU A 169 -20.02 1.89 1.55
N LEU A 170 -20.29 2.37 0.33
CA LEU A 170 -21.36 1.80 -0.52
C LEU A 170 -20.90 0.65 -1.42
N ARG A 171 -19.60 0.51 -1.68
CA ARG A 171 -19.06 -0.56 -2.57
C ARG A 171 -18.68 -1.84 -1.83
N SER A 172 -18.37 -1.77 -0.53
CA SER A 172 -18.10 -2.95 0.31
C SER A 172 -19.34 -3.82 0.51
N LEU A 173 -20.55 -3.25 0.47
CA LEU A 173 -21.79 -4.03 0.56
C LEU A 173 -22.08 -4.86 -0.71
N LEU A 174 -21.61 -4.41 -1.87
CA LEU A 174 -21.84 -5.09 -3.16
C LEU A 174 -20.86 -6.25 -3.42
N LEU A 175 -19.81 -6.40 -2.60
CA LEU A 175 -18.83 -7.48 -2.71
C LEU A 175 -19.03 -8.61 -1.69
N LEU A 176 -20.02 -8.48 -0.78
CA LEU A 176 -20.35 -9.51 0.22
C LEU A 176 -20.65 -10.91 -0.38
N PRO A 177 -21.26 -11.07 -1.57
CA PRO A 177 -21.47 -12.40 -2.16
C PRO A 177 -20.19 -13.06 -2.70
N LEU A 178 -19.08 -12.32 -2.85
CA LEU A 178 -17.85 -12.83 -3.48
C LEU A 178 -16.92 -13.59 -2.49
N ASN A 179 -17.27 -13.61 -1.19
CA ASN A 179 -16.53 -14.35 -0.17
C ASN A 179 -16.82 -15.86 -0.13
N PHE A 180 -17.72 -16.37 -1.00
CA PHE A 180 -18.14 -17.78 -0.97
C PHE A 180 -17.26 -18.75 -1.80
N ILE A 181 -16.18 -18.28 -2.43
CA ILE A 181 -15.22 -19.15 -3.14
C ILE A 181 -13.82 -18.96 -2.52
N PRO A 182 -13.40 -19.85 -1.60
CA PRO A 182 -12.27 -19.64 -0.67
C PRO A 182 -10.85 -19.56 -1.28
N VAL A 183 -10.71 -19.42 -2.60
CA VAL A 183 -9.40 -19.16 -3.25
C VAL A 183 -9.54 -18.14 -4.39
N VAL A 184 -10.58 -18.27 -5.23
CA VAL A 184 -10.87 -17.30 -6.30
C VAL A 184 -11.25 -15.94 -5.71
N GLY A 185 -11.97 -15.92 -4.58
CA GLY A 185 -12.35 -14.69 -3.89
C GLY A 185 -11.14 -13.88 -3.43
N THR A 186 -10.14 -14.54 -2.82
CA THR A 186 -8.92 -13.88 -2.35
C THR A 186 -8.07 -13.36 -3.50
N ALA A 187 -7.88 -14.16 -4.56
CA ALA A 187 -7.13 -13.72 -5.73
C ALA A 187 -7.80 -12.52 -6.43
N MET A 188 -9.13 -12.56 -6.59
CA MET A 188 -9.91 -11.46 -7.15
C MET A 188 -9.89 -10.22 -6.24
N PHE A 189 -9.91 -10.40 -4.93
CA PHE A 189 -9.78 -9.32 -3.96
C PHE A 189 -8.40 -8.65 -4.05
N VAL A 190 -7.31 -9.43 -4.06
CA VAL A 190 -5.95 -8.92 -4.24
C VAL A 190 -5.81 -8.20 -5.59
N TYR A 191 -6.38 -8.75 -6.66
CA TYR A 191 -6.39 -8.08 -7.96
C TYR A 191 -7.15 -6.74 -7.92
N ALA A 192 -8.37 -6.73 -7.37
CA ALA A 192 -9.20 -5.52 -7.30
C ALA A 192 -8.55 -4.42 -6.45
N GLN A 193 -7.93 -4.80 -5.34
CA GLN A 193 -7.20 -3.88 -4.46
C GLN A 193 -5.87 -3.45 -5.08
N GLY A 194 -5.15 -4.37 -5.73
CA GLY A 194 -3.89 -4.11 -6.41
C GLY A 194 -4.01 -3.09 -7.54
N LYS A 195 -5.11 -3.12 -8.30
CA LYS A 195 -5.40 -2.09 -9.33
C LYS A 195 -5.43 -0.66 -8.79
N LYS A 196 -5.76 -0.48 -7.51
CA LYS A 196 -5.78 0.83 -6.84
C LYS A 196 -4.45 1.11 -6.14
N ALA A 197 -3.92 0.12 -5.42
CA ALA A 197 -2.68 0.24 -4.68
C ALA A 197 -1.47 0.55 -5.57
N GLY A 198 -1.48 0.09 -6.82
CA GLY A 198 -0.42 0.38 -7.80
C GLY A 198 -0.22 1.86 -8.05
N PRO A 199 -1.21 2.56 -8.63
CA PRO A 199 -1.14 4.01 -8.84
C PRO A 199 -0.94 4.81 -7.55
N ASP A 200 -1.59 4.41 -6.45
CA ASP A 200 -1.45 5.06 -5.15
C ASP A 200 0.02 5.05 -4.67
N ALA A 201 0.75 3.96 -4.92
CA ALA A 201 2.17 3.87 -4.57
C ALA A 201 3.08 4.82 -5.37
N HIS A 202 2.65 5.27 -6.55
CA HIS A 202 3.35 6.27 -7.37
C HIS A 202 2.76 7.68 -7.24
N ALA A 203 1.81 7.92 -6.34
CA ALA A 203 1.23 9.25 -6.15
C ALA A 203 2.32 10.33 -5.93
N ARG A 204 3.35 10.00 -5.13
CA ARG A 204 4.49 10.89 -4.92
C ARG A 204 5.30 11.13 -6.19
N PHE A 205 5.57 10.09 -6.98
CA PHE A 205 6.25 10.24 -8.28
C PHE A 205 5.48 11.18 -9.22
N PHE A 206 4.17 11.00 -9.35
CA PHE A 206 3.33 11.86 -10.19
C PHE A 206 3.32 13.32 -9.72
N GLN A 207 3.32 13.52 -8.39
CA GLN A 207 3.45 14.84 -7.78
C GLN A 207 4.80 15.49 -8.13
N LEU A 208 5.91 14.75 -8.02
CA LEU A 208 7.25 15.23 -8.37
C LEU A 208 7.33 15.61 -9.86
N LYS A 209 6.69 14.84 -10.74
CA LYS A 209 6.61 15.17 -12.18
C LYS A 209 5.65 16.32 -12.50
N GLY A 210 4.88 16.81 -11.52
CA GLY A 210 3.89 17.87 -11.70
C GLY A 210 2.76 17.48 -12.66
N TRP A 211 2.42 16.20 -12.76
CA TRP A 211 1.37 15.72 -13.65
C TRP A 211 -0.03 16.07 -13.14
N SER A 212 -0.92 16.43 -14.07
CA SER A 212 -2.35 16.56 -13.83
C SER A 212 -3.05 15.20 -13.79
N ASP A 213 -4.23 15.12 -13.16
CA ASP A 213 -5.02 13.89 -13.06
C ASP A 213 -5.24 13.19 -14.42
N ASN A 214 -5.50 13.96 -15.49
CA ASN A 214 -5.67 13.41 -16.84
C ASN A 214 -4.37 12.80 -17.40
N GLN A 215 -3.21 13.36 -17.05
CA GLN A 215 -1.91 12.78 -17.45
C GLN A 215 -1.64 11.49 -16.66
N ILE A 216 -1.95 11.50 -15.35
CA ILE A 216 -1.83 10.33 -14.49
C ILE A 216 -2.73 9.21 -15.01
N ASP A 217 -4.00 9.48 -15.30
CA ASP A 217 -4.95 8.49 -15.80
C ASP A 217 -4.49 7.86 -17.12
N LYS A 218 -4.03 8.68 -18.07
CA LYS A 218 -3.49 8.17 -19.35
C LYS A 218 -2.23 7.34 -19.15
N TRP A 219 -1.36 7.73 -18.23
CA TRP A 219 -0.14 7.00 -17.93
C TRP A 219 -0.44 5.65 -17.28
N VAL A 220 -1.27 5.65 -16.24
CA VAL A 220 -1.71 4.45 -15.54
C VAL A 220 -2.46 3.50 -16.48
N GLU A 221 -3.28 4.03 -17.39
CA GLU A 221 -3.95 3.21 -18.41
C GLU A 221 -2.95 2.54 -19.36
N LYS A 222 -1.97 3.30 -19.84
CA LYS A 222 -0.91 2.79 -20.72
C LYS A 222 -0.09 1.68 -20.07
N TYR A 223 0.20 1.80 -18.78
CA TYR A 223 0.99 0.84 -18.00
C TYR A 223 0.14 0.02 -17.02
N ARG A 224 -1.13 -0.23 -17.35
CA ARG A 224 -2.11 -0.86 -16.44
C ARG A 224 -1.61 -2.18 -15.85
N GLY A 225 -1.04 -3.05 -16.69
CA GLY A 225 -0.48 -4.33 -16.25
C GLY A 225 0.65 -4.15 -15.22
N ALA A 226 1.53 -3.18 -15.46
CA ALA A 226 2.65 -2.86 -14.57
C ALA A 226 2.18 -2.34 -13.21
N TYR A 227 1.26 -1.37 -13.19
CA TYR A 227 0.68 -0.86 -11.95
C TYR A 227 -0.11 -1.93 -11.20
N THR A 228 -0.87 -2.75 -11.92
CA THR A 228 -1.64 -3.84 -11.30
C THR A 228 -0.72 -4.88 -10.69
N GLY A 229 0.34 -5.29 -11.38
CA GLY A 229 1.31 -6.28 -10.89
C GLY A 229 2.04 -5.80 -9.64
N PHE A 230 2.53 -4.55 -9.66
CA PHE A 230 3.12 -3.92 -8.48
C PHE A 230 2.12 -3.90 -7.32
N GLY A 231 0.93 -3.36 -7.57
CA GLY A 231 -0.11 -3.17 -6.57
C GLY A 231 -0.61 -4.48 -5.96
N MET A 232 -0.72 -5.55 -6.74
CA MET A 232 -1.09 -6.87 -6.23
C MET A 232 -0.04 -7.41 -5.26
N ALA A 233 1.24 -7.33 -5.62
CA ALA A 233 2.32 -7.81 -4.77
C ALA A 233 2.47 -6.95 -3.50
N SER A 234 2.41 -5.63 -3.62
CA SER A 234 2.48 -4.72 -2.47
C SER A 234 1.29 -4.93 -1.52
N PHE A 235 0.07 -5.01 -2.06
CA PHE A 235 -1.13 -5.27 -1.27
C PHE A 235 -1.08 -6.63 -0.57
N ALA A 236 -0.64 -7.69 -1.26
CA ALA A 236 -0.52 -9.01 -0.67
C ALA A 236 0.45 -9.05 0.52
N LEU A 237 1.57 -8.31 0.45
CA LEU A 237 2.48 -8.15 1.59
C LEU A 237 1.81 -7.40 2.75
N GLU A 238 1.08 -6.33 2.45
CA GLU A 238 0.39 -5.51 3.46
C GLU A 238 -0.83 -6.18 4.09
N MET A 239 -1.36 -7.25 3.49
CA MET A 239 -2.41 -8.08 4.10
C MET A 239 -1.92 -8.83 5.35
N ILE A 240 -0.61 -8.98 5.53
CA ILE A 240 -0.07 -9.70 6.69
C ILE A 240 -0.22 -8.79 7.94
N PRO A 241 -1.06 -9.18 8.92
CA PRO A 241 -1.32 -8.35 10.08
C PRO A 241 -0.06 -8.14 10.92
N PHE A 242 -0.05 -7.09 11.74
CA PHE A 242 1.07 -6.66 12.60
C PHE A 242 2.34 -6.17 11.88
N VAL A 243 2.67 -6.73 10.71
CA VAL A 243 3.83 -6.32 9.89
C VAL A 243 3.43 -5.46 8.69
N SER A 244 2.14 -5.27 8.45
CA SER A 244 1.57 -4.46 7.36
C SER A 244 2.16 -3.05 7.29
N ILE A 245 2.41 -2.41 8.42
CA ILE A 245 3.02 -1.08 8.48
C ILE A 245 4.47 -1.14 7.99
N ALA A 246 5.26 -2.12 8.43
CA ALA A 246 6.64 -2.28 7.96
C ALA A 246 6.69 -2.55 6.45
N PHE A 247 5.78 -3.40 5.94
CA PHE A 247 5.67 -3.63 4.50
C PHE A 247 5.25 -2.39 3.74
N SER A 248 4.48 -1.47 4.33
CA SER A 248 4.17 -0.19 3.67
C SER A 248 5.42 0.61 3.38
N PHE A 249 6.38 0.66 4.30
CA PHE A 249 7.66 1.36 4.09
C PHE A 249 8.51 0.64 3.02
N THR A 250 8.61 -0.68 3.07
CA THR A 250 9.40 -1.41 2.05
C THR A 250 8.75 -1.35 0.67
N ASN A 251 7.42 -1.34 0.60
CA ASN A 251 6.67 -1.15 -0.64
C ASN A 251 6.88 0.26 -1.19
N THR A 252 6.89 1.29 -0.33
CA THR A 252 7.24 2.66 -0.73
C THR A 252 8.65 2.74 -1.30
N VAL A 253 9.63 2.07 -0.70
CA VAL A 253 10.98 1.97 -1.28
C VAL A 253 10.94 1.25 -2.62
N GLY A 254 10.25 0.11 -2.72
CA GLY A 254 10.07 -0.61 -3.99
C GLY A 254 9.43 0.25 -5.09
N ALA A 255 8.46 1.08 -4.73
CA ALA A 255 7.83 2.05 -5.63
C ALA A 255 8.83 3.13 -6.08
N ALA A 256 9.65 3.66 -5.16
CA ALA A 256 10.69 4.64 -5.50
C ALA A 256 11.76 4.05 -6.44
N LEU A 257 12.18 2.79 -6.21
CA LEU A 257 13.08 2.08 -7.12
C LEU A 257 12.47 1.93 -8.51
N TRP A 258 11.19 1.58 -8.58
CA TRP A 258 10.48 1.48 -9.86
C TRP A 258 10.37 2.84 -10.55
N ALA A 259 10.04 3.90 -9.79
CA ALA A 259 10.00 5.27 -10.30
C ALA A 259 11.37 5.73 -10.83
N SER A 260 12.47 5.42 -10.14
CA SER A 260 13.82 5.72 -10.61
C SER A 260 14.15 4.99 -11.91
N ASP A 261 13.81 3.71 -12.02
CA ASP A 261 14.01 2.94 -13.26
C ASP A 261 13.16 3.50 -14.41
N LEU A 262 11.93 3.96 -14.15
CA LEU A 262 11.11 4.64 -15.15
C LEU A 262 11.74 5.97 -15.60
N GLU A 263 12.25 6.77 -14.67
CA GLU A 263 12.87 8.06 -15.00
C GLU A 263 14.10 7.85 -15.90
N LYS A 264 14.96 6.89 -15.56
CA LYS A 264 16.13 6.48 -16.37
C LYS A 264 15.79 5.98 -17.77
N MET A 265 14.55 5.55 -18.02
CA MET A 265 14.08 5.12 -19.34
C MET A 265 13.43 6.24 -20.16
N ILE A 266 12.98 7.32 -19.49
CA ILE A 266 12.29 8.45 -20.12
C ILE A 266 13.29 9.53 -20.54
N GLU A 267 14.39 9.69 -19.80
CA GLU A 267 15.55 10.52 -20.16
C GLU A 267 16.40 9.91 -21.29
#